data_AF-A0A1J3GDR6-F1
#
_entry.id   AF-A0A1J3GDR6-F1
#
_cell.length_a   1.000
_cell.length_b   1.000
_cell.length_c   1.000
_cell.angle_alpha   90.00
_cell.angle_beta   90.00
_cell.angle_gamma   90.00
#
_symmetry.space_group_name_H-M   'P 1'
#
loop_
_entity.id
_entity.type
_entity.pdbx_description
1 polymer ?
#
loop_
_entity_poly.entity_id
_entity_poly.type
_entity_poly.pdbx_seq_one_letter_code
_entity_poly.pdbx_strand_id
1 'polypeptide(L)'
;EVQCLTEEQALKLFSYHSLGKEKPTESLMELSKEIVEVTGRLPLAVEVFGSHLYDKKEKEWQVQLEKLKNFQRDKLHGVLALSFESLDDEEKIVFLDIACLFVKMEISKEEVVDVLKGCGFNGEAA
;
A
#
# COMPACT_ATOMS: atom_id res chain seq x y z
N GLU A 1 4.60 4.62 12.84
CA GLU A 1 4.17 3.95 11.58
C GLU A 1 2.71 3.54 11.72
N VAL A 2 1.88 3.74 10.69
CA VAL A 2 0.49 3.24 10.72
C VAL A 2 0.54 1.79 10.26
N GLN A 3 0.16 0.85 11.12
CA GLN A 3 0.12 -0.56 10.77
C GLN A 3 -1.02 -0.83 9.77
N CYS A 4 -0.72 -1.61 8.73
CA CYS A 4 -1.73 -2.10 7.80
C CYS A 4 -2.67 -3.09 8.50
N LEU A 5 -3.93 -3.10 8.05
CA LEU A 5 -4.94 -4.00 8.55
C LEU A 5 -4.73 -5.43 8.00
N THR A 6 -5.18 -6.42 8.77
CA THR A 6 -5.40 -7.76 8.20
C THR A 6 -6.48 -7.70 7.11
N GLU A 7 -6.51 -8.66 6.19
CA GLU A 7 -7.55 -8.72 5.16
C GLU A 7 -8.96 -8.70 5.77
N GLU A 8 -9.18 -9.45 6.85
CA GLU A 8 -10.46 -9.49 7.55
C GLU A 8 -10.84 -8.13 8.16
N GLN A 9 -9.89 -7.46 8.82
CA GLN A 9 -10.11 -6.13 9.40
C GLN A 9 -10.41 -5.09 8.33
N ALA A 10 -9.67 -5.14 7.22
CA ALA A 10 -9.85 -4.22 6.10
C ALA A 10 -11.19 -4.45 5.38
N LEU A 11 -11.59 -5.70 5.16
CA LEU A 11 -12.91 -6.03 4.60
C LEU A 11 -14.04 -5.57 5.50
N LYS A 12 -13.90 -5.76 6.82
CA LYS A 12 -14.89 -5.29 7.80
C LYS A 12 -15.02 -3.77 7.76
N LEU A 13 -13.90 -3.05 7.79
CA LEU A 13 -13.88 -1.59 7.72
C LEU A 13 -14.48 -1.10 6.39
N PHE A 14 -14.03 -1.65 5.27
CA PHE A 14 -14.54 -1.29 3.95
C PHE A 14 -16.06 -1.51 3.84
N SER A 15 -16.54 -2.67 4.29
CA SER A 15 -17.96 -3.01 4.28
C SER A 15 -18.79 -2.09 5.17
N TYR A 16 -18.25 -1.69 6.32
CA TYR A 16 -18.93 -0.75 7.21
C TYR A 16 -19.13 0.60 6.51
N HIS A 17 -18.10 1.12 5.85
CA HIS A 17 -18.14 2.44 5.21
C HIS A 17 -18.85 2.46 3.86
N SER A 18 -18.93 1.33 3.15
CA SER A 18 -19.58 1.24 1.82
C SER A 18 -21.02 0.70 1.86
N LEU A 19 -21.32 -0.18 2.80
CA LEU A 19 -22.60 -0.91 2.86
C LEU A 19 -23.34 -0.74 4.20
N GLY A 20 -22.70 -0.14 5.21
CA GLY A 20 -23.26 -0.03 6.57
C GLY A 20 -23.39 -1.38 7.28
N LYS A 21 -22.62 -2.39 6.86
CA LYS A 21 -22.67 -3.77 7.36
C LYS A 21 -21.29 -4.27 7.71
N GLU A 22 -21.19 -5.24 8.61
CA GLU A 22 -19.89 -5.83 8.97
C GLU A 22 -19.24 -6.63 7.84
N LYS A 23 -20.02 -7.16 6.89
CA LYS A 23 -19.50 -7.97 5.78
C LYS A 23 -20.18 -7.62 4.45
N PRO A 24 -19.42 -7.68 3.33
CA PRO A 24 -19.99 -7.53 2.00
C PRO A 24 -21.01 -8.63 1.70
N THR A 25 -21.96 -8.35 0.79
CA THR A 25 -22.81 -9.38 0.21
C THR A 25 -21.98 -10.33 -0.66
N GLU A 26 -22.44 -11.56 -0.87
CA GLU A 26 -21.72 -12.55 -1.70
C GLU A 26 -21.40 -12.00 -3.11
N SER A 27 -22.32 -11.26 -3.72
CA SER A 27 -22.12 -10.64 -5.03
C SER A 27 -21.02 -9.56 -5.05
N LEU A 28 -20.77 -8.89 -3.92
CA LEU A 28 -19.78 -7.82 -3.80
C LEU A 28 -18.50 -8.28 -3.13
N MET A 29 -18.42 -9.55 -2.70
CA MET A 29 -17.31 -10.06 -1.90
C MET A 29 -15.99 -9.99 -2.67
N GLU A 30 -15.95 -10.49 -3.91
CA GLU A 30 -14.73 -10.44 -4.73
C GLU A 30 -14.31 -9.02 -5.04
N LEU A 31 -15.27 -8.16 -5.39
CA LEU A 31 -15.00 -6.75 -5.69
C LEU A 31 -14.47 -6.00 -4.47
N SER A 32 -15.00 -6.29 -3.29
CA SER A 32 -14.53 -5.72 -2.01
C SER A 32 -13.11 -6.16 -1.69
N LYS A 33 -12.77 -7.44 -1.94
CA LYS A 33 -11.41 -7.96 -1.78
C LYS A 33 -10.42 -7.26 -2.69
N GLU A 34 -10.76 -7.09 -3.97
CA GLU A 34 -9.90 -6.37 -4.91
C GLU A 34 -9.67 -4.92 -4.49
N ILE A 35 -10.71 -4.20 -4.07
CA ILE A 35 -10.58 -2.81 -3.62
C ILE A 35 -9.69 -2.74 -2.38
N VAL A 36 -9.94 -3.58 -1.37
CA VAL A 36 -9.13 -3.64 -0.16
C VAL A 36 -7.66 -3.94 -0.47
N GLU A 37 -7.39 -4.85 -1.40
CA GLU A 37 -6.02 -5.18 -1.81
C GLU A 37 -5.33 -3.99 -2.48
N VAL A 38 -6.01 -3.34 -3.42
CA VAL A 38 -5.47 -2.17 -4.11
C VAL A 38 -5.21 -1.04 -3.11
N THR A 39 -6.01 -0.84 -2.07
CA THR A 39 -5.70 0.19 -1.04
C THR A 39 -4.47 -0.10 -0.17
N GLY A 40 -3.79 -1.23 -0.36
CA GLY A 40 -2.66 -1.66 0.46
C GLY A 40 -3.05 -1.93 1.93
N ARG A 41 -4.36 -2.08 2.18
CA ARG A 41 -4.95 -2.29 3.52
C ARG A 41 -4.60 -1.19 4.53
N LEU A 42 -4.24 -0.01 4.04
CA LEU A 42 -4.01 1.17 4.87
C LEU A 42 -5.36 1.65 5.42
N PRO A 43 -5.55 1.75 6.76
CA PRO A 43 -6.86 2.04 7.35
C PRO A 43 -7.56 3.25 6.73
N LEU A 44 -6.83 4.36 6.56
CA LEU A 44 -7.37 5.59 5.99
C LEU A 44 -7.76 5.43 4.51
N ALA A 45 -6.97 4.70 3.72
CA ALA A 45 -7.29 4.47 2.31
C ALA A 45 -8.55 3.60 2.19
N VAL A 46 -8.63 2.53 2.99
CA VAL A 46 -9.80 1.65 3.04
C VAL A 46 -11.07 2.42 3.40
N GLU A 47 -11.02 3.26 4.44
CA GLU A 47 -12.14 4.10 4.87
C GLU A 47 -12.59 5.07 3.78
N VAL A 48 -11.64 5.82 3.18
CA VAL A 48 -11.93 6.80 2.12
C VAL A 48 -12.61 6.12 0.93
N PHE A 49 -12.11 4.96 0.49
CA PHE A 49 -12.72 4.22 -0.62
C PHE A 49 -14.07 3.62 -0.26
N GLY A 50 -14.22 3.10 0.97
CA GLY A 50 -15.50 2.61 1.46
C GLY A 50 -16.56 3.71 1.43
N SER A 51 -16.27 4.87 2.01
CA SER A 51 -17.19 6.01 2.05
C SER A 51 -17.46 6.60 0.67
N HIS A 52 -16.46 6.64 -0.23
CA HIS A 52 -16.67 7.07 -1.62
C HIS A 52 -17.61 6.14 -2.41
N LEU A 53 -17.72 4.87 -2.01
CA LEU A 53 -18.56 3.86 -2.66
C LEU A 53 -19.92 3.67 -1.98
N TYR A 54 -20.17 4.38 -0.88
CA TYR A 54 -21.45 4.37 -0.19
C TYR A 54 -22.59 4.75 -1.15
N ASP A 55 -23.67 3.96 -1.11
CA ASP A 55 -24.88 4.12 -1.94
C ASP A 55 -24.66 4.05 -3.47
N LYS A 56 -23.49 3.54 -3.91
CA LYS A 56 -23.20 3.33 -5.33
C LYS A 56 -23.55 1.94 -5.79
N LYS A 57 -23.90 1.82 -7.07
CA LYS A 57 -24.21 0.53 -7.71
C LYS A 57 -22.91 -0.25 -7.97
N GLU A 58 -23.02 -1.58 -8.04
CA GLU A 58 -21.88 -2.47 -8.35
C GLU A 58 -21.11 -2.08 -9.61
N LYS A 59 -21.81 -1.65 -10.68
CA LYS A 59 -21.16 -1.15 -11.90
C LYS A 59 -20.27 0.07 -11.65
N GLU A 60 -20.68 0.95 -10.73
CA GLU A 60 -19.88 2.12 -10.37
C GLU A 60 -18.66 1.73 -9.54
N TRP A 61 -18.79 0.72 -8.68
CA TRP A 61 -17.65 0.16 -7.93
C TRP A 61 -16.58 -0.37 -8.88
N GLN A 62 -16.96 -1.13 -9.91
CA GLN A 62 -16.04 -1.59 -10.96
C GLN A 62 -15.33 -0.43 -11.64
N VAL A 63 -16.06 0.63 -12.02
CA VAL A 63 -15.47 1.82 -12.65
C VAL A 63 -14.49 2.53 -11.71
N GLN A 64 -14.81 2.65 -10.41
CA GLN A 64 -13.90 3.28 -9.45
C GLN A 64 -12.68 2.42 -9.18
N LEU A 65 -12.82 1.09 -9.12
CA LEU A 65 -11.71 0.16 -8.96
C LEU A 65 -10.72 0.27 -10.13
N GLU A 66 -11.21 0.30 -11.37
CA GLU A 66 -10.35 0.48 -12.54
C GLU A 66 -9.64 1.84 -12.54
N LYS A 67 -10.34 2.91 -12.14
CA LYS A 67 -9.71 4.23 -11.93
C LYS A 67 -8.63 4.19 -10.86
N LEU A 68 -8.86 3.45 -9.77
CA LEU A 68 -7.90 3.31 -8.68
C LEU A 68 -6.67 2.52 -9.11
N LYS A 69 -6.84 1.40 -9.81
CA LYS A 69 -5.74 0.60 -10.37
C LYS A 69 -4.87 1.45 -11.30
N ASN A 70 -5.49 2.25 -12.17
CA ASN A 70 -4.77 3.18 -13.05
C ASN A 70 -4.10 4.31 -12.27
N PHE A 71 -4.77 4.91 -11.28
CA PHE A 71 -4.18 5.94 -10.43
C PHE A 71 -2.96 5.43 -9.67
N GLN A 72 -3.02 4.22 -9.11
CA GLN A 72 -1.85 3.63 -8.45
C GLN A 72 -0.71 3.37 -9.44
N ARG A 73 -1.02 2.87 -10.63
CA ARG A 73 0.01 2.68 -11.65
C ARG A 73 0.68 4.00 -12.05
N ASP A 74 -0.09 5.06 -12.27
CA ASP A 74 0.42 6.28 -12.90
C ASP A 74 0.91 7.32 -11.88
N LYS A 75 0.13 7.59 -10.82
CA LYS A 75 0.42 8.66 -9.85
C LYS A 75 1.20 8.19 -8.64
N LEU A 76 0.96 6.97 -8.14
CA LEU A 76 1.73 6.46 -7.01
C LEU A 76 3.17 6.18 -7.44
N HIS A 77 3.37 5.65 -8.66
CA HIS A 77 4.70 5.58 -9.26
C HIS A 77 5.34 6.96 -9.42
N GLY A 78 4.60 7.97 -9.89
CA GLY A 78 5.10 9.34 -9.99
C GLY A 78 5.48 9.99 -8.66
N VAL A 79 4.68 9.83 -7.61
CA VAL A 79 4.97 10.38 -6.28
C VAL A 79 6.15 9.66 -5.62
N LEU A 80 6.20 8.32 -5.70
CA LEU A 80 7.33 7.55 -5.20
C LEU A 80 8.61 7.84 -5.99
N ALA A 81 8.50 8.03 -7.31
CA ALA A 81 9.62 8.43 -8.15
C ALA A 81 10.14 9.81 -7.76
N LEU A 82 9.27 10.79 -7.48
CA LEU A 82 9.70 12.11 -6.99
C LEU A 82 10.42 12.02 -5.64
N SER A 83 9.90 11.22 -4.71
CA SER A 83 10.59 10.98 -3.43
C SER A 83 11.96 10.31 -3.65
N PHE A 84 12.03 9.32 -4.53
CA PHE A 84 13.30 8.66 -4.88
C PHE A 84 14.28 9.62 -5.57
N GLU A 85 13.80 10.44 -6.51
CA GLU A 85 14.61 11.45 -7.21
C GLU A 85 15.18 12.51 -6.26
N SER A 86 14.47 12.81 -5.17
CA SER A 86 14.89 13.76 -4.14
C SER A 86 16.02 13.27 -3.23
N LEU A 87 16.28 11.95 -3.21
CA LEU A 87 17.40 11.35 -2.49
C LEU A 87 18.74 11.71 -3.15
N ASP A 88 19.81 11.79 -2.35
CA ASP A 88 21.16 11.89 -2.90
C ASP A 88 21.63 10.56 -3.52
N ASP A 89 22.79 10.58 -4.19
CA ASP A 89 23.30 9.41 -4.92
C ASP A 89 23.58 8.22 -3.98
N GLU A 90 24.01 8.47 -2.75
CA GLU A 90 24.29 7.43 -1.76
C GLU A 90 22.97 6.82 -1.25
N GLU A 91 22.03 7.67 -0.85
CA GLU A 91 20.69 7.28 -0.39
C GLU A 91 19.92 6.49 -1.45
N LYS A 92 20.05 6.84 -2.74
CA LYS A 92 19.46 6.09 -3.85
C LYS A 92 20.01 4.67 -3.95
N ILE A 93 21.32 4.50 -3.78
CA ILE A 93 21.96 3.18 -3.82
C ILE A 93 21.47 2.34 -2.64
N VAL A 94 21.49 2.91 -1.43
CA VAL A 94 20.98 2.23 -0.22
C VAL A 94 19.51 1.84 -0.36
N PHE A 95 18.66 2.74 -0.85
CA PHE A 95 17.24 2.47 -1.08
C PHE A 95 17.04 1.29 -2.04
N LEU A 96 17.82 1.24 -3.14
CA LEU A 96 17.74 0.16 -4.12
C LEU A 96 18.22 -1.17 -3.53
N ASP A 97 19.29 -1.18 -2.74
CA ASP A 97 19.76 -2.40 -2.06
C ASP A 97 18.70 -2.93 -1.08
N ILE A 98 18.04 -2.05 -0.33
CA ILE A 98 16.92 -2.42 0.54
C ILE A 98 15.76 -2.99 -0.27
N ALA A 99 15.27 -2.25 -1.27
CA ALA A 99 14.08 -2.62 -2.03
C ALA A 99 14.27 -3.89 -2.90
N CYS A 100 15.45 -4.05 -3.49
CA CYS A 100 15.73 -5.15 -4.43
C CYS A 100 16.25 -6.41 -3.74
N LEU A 101 17.05 -6.25 -2.69
CA LEU A 101 17.77 -7.34 -2.03
C LEU A 101 17.18 -7.61 -0.64
N PHE A 102 17.32 -6.68 0.31
CA PHE A 102 17.08 -6.97 1.73
C PHE A 102 15.61 -7.22 2.08
N VAL A 103 14.66 -6.57 1.41
CA VAL A 103 13.20 -6.82 1.59
C VAL A 103 12.82 -8.28 1.33
N LYS A 104 13.61 -9.02 0.54
CA LYS A 104 13.38 -10.43 0.21
C LYS A 104 14.16 -11.40 1.09
N MET A 105 14.93 -10.89 2.04
CA MET A 105 15.78 -11.67 2.94
C MET A 105 15.18 -11.69 4.34
N GLU A 106 15.36 -12.80 5.06
CA GLU A 106 15.10 -12.84 6.51
C GLU A 106 16.31 -12.23 7.24
N ILE A 107 16.39 -10.89 7.24
CA ILE A 107 17.47 -10.11 7.84
C ILE A 107 16.90 -9.03 8.76
N SER A 108 17.51 -8.82 9.92
CA SER A 108 17.12 -7.76 10.87
C SER A 108 17.58 -6.39 10.40
N LYS A 109 16.98 -5.33 10.96
CA LYS A 109 17.39 -3.95 10.65
C LYS A 109 18.86 -3.73 10.99
N GLU A 110 19.30 -4.24 12.14
CA GLU A 110 20.66 -4.12 12.65
C GLU A 110 21.67 -4.76 11.68
N GLU A 111 21.35 -5.94 11.16
CA GLU A 111 22.18 -6.64 10.17
C GLU A 111 22.25 -5.89 8.83
N VAL A 112 21.13 -5.30 8.37
CA VAL A 112 21.14 -4.45 7.17
C VAL A 112 22.06 -3.24 7.37
N VAL A 113 21.97 -2.56 8.53
CA VAL A 113 22.83 -1.42 8.86
C VAL A 113 24.31 -1.82 8.88
N ASP A 114 24.64 -2.97 9.47
CA ASP A 114 26.02 -3.48 9.51
C ASP A 114 26.57 -3.80 8.11
N VAL A 115 25.75 -4.40 7.24
CA VAL A 115 26.12 -4.66 5.83
C VAL A 115 26.37 -3.36 5.09
N LEU A 116 25.47 -2.38 5.21
CA LEU A 116 25.61 -1.06 4.58
C LEU A 116 26.87 -0.34 5.06
N LYS A 117 27.15 -0.37 6.37
CA LYS A 117 28.40 0.16 6.96
C LYS A 117 29.64 -0.53 6.40
N GLY A 118 29.60 -1.86 6.24
CA GLY A 118 30.67 -2.64 5.60
C GLY A 118 30.93 -2.26 4.14
N CYS A 119 29.89 -1.81 3.42
CA CYS A 119 29.97 -1.28 2.06
C CYS A 119 30.43 0.19 1.98
N GLY A 120 30.64 0.84 3.13
CA GLY A 120 31.04 2.24 3.21
C GLY A 120 29.89 3.24 3.18
N PHE A 121 28.64 2.78 3.30
CA PHE A 121 27.45 3.62 3.35
C PHE A 121 27.06 3.96 4.79
N ASN A 122 26.50 5.15 4.98
CA ASN A 122 26.01 5.57 6.30
C ASN A 122 24.59 5.06 6.58
N GLY A 123 24.46 3.76 6.90
CA GLY A 123 23.17 3.09 7.10
C GLY A 123 22.32 3.55 8.29
N GLU A 124 22.81 4.45 9.14
CA GLU A 124 22.03 5.01 10.27
C GLU A 124 21.00 6.07 9.85
N ALA A 125 21.14 6.63 8.64
CA ALA A 125 20.21 7.60 8.08
C ALA A 125 18.97 6.96 7.40
N ALA A 126 18.93 5.62 7.28
CA ALA A 126 17.87 4.85 6.62
C ALA A 126 16.81 4.26 7.58
#